data_AF-A0A535L091-F1
#
_entry.id   AF-A0A535L091-F1
#
_cell.length_a   1.000
_cell.length_b   1.000
_cell.length_c   1.000
_cell.angle_alpha   90.00
_cell.angle_beta   90.00
_cell.angle_gamma   90.00
#
_symmetry.space_group_name_H-M   'P 1'
#
loop_
_entity.id
_entity.type
_entity.pdbx_description
1 polymer ?
#
loop_
_entity_poly.entity_id
_entity_poly.type
_entity_poly.pdbx_seq_one_letter_code
_entity_poly.pdbx_strand_id
1 'polypeptide(L)'
;MLLAREIERVPAEQPMFVSRLTIELMRPVGRIPLEVRSRLVRPGRRVQLVEASLWSGELEVARATALRMRTAEVAVPPHDQPPPHGPPESVEAWTEGYRSGPAYHVLGVEARSTIQPGAKRGPGWAWFRL
;
A
#
# COMPACT_ATOMS: atom_id res chain seq x y z
N MET A 1 2.12 0.09 -7.20
CA MET A 1 2.43 1.42 -6.62
C MET A 1 3.83 1.85 -7.03
N LEU A 2 4.05 3.11 -7.42
CA LEU A 2 5.35 3.61 -7.89
C LEU A 2 6.38 3.83 -6.76
N LEU A 3 5.99 4.52 -5.68
CA LEU A 3 6.87 4.86 -4.56
C LEU A 3 7.40 3.62 -3.82
N ALA A 4 6.52 2.67 -3.46
CA ALA A 4 6.92 1.44 -2.78
C ALA A 4 7.91 0.62 -3.62
N ARG A 5 7.60 0.42 -4.92
CA ARG A 5 8.49 -0.28 -5.86
C ARG A 5 9.87 0.36 -5.94
N GLU A 6 9.92 1.69 -5.98
CA GLU A 6 11.18 2.42 -6.04
C GLU A 6 12.00 2.22 -4.75
N ILE A 7 11.36 2.31 -3.59
CA ILE A 7 11.98 2.08 -2.28
C ILE A 7 12.55 0.66 -2.16
N GLU A 8 11.82 -0.35 -2.65
CA GLU A 8 12.25 -1.75 -2.66
C GLU A 8 13.49 -1.98 -3.52
N ARG A 9 13.67 -1.18 -4.58
CA ARG A 9 14.79 -1.27 -5.52
C ARG A 9 16.07 -0.57 -5.05
N VAL A 10 16.01 0.26 -4.02
CA VAL A 10 17.21 0.94 -3.49
C VAL A 10 18.24 -0.13 -3.07
N PRO A 11 19.51 -0.04 -3.49
CA PRO A 11 20.51 -1.08 -3.19
C PRO A 11 20.69 -1.33 -1.68
N ALA A 12 20.95 -2.59 -1.33
CA ALA A 12 21.23 -3.04 0.02
C ALA A 12 22.22 -4.22 -0.01
N GLU A 13 23.06 -4.35 1.01
CA GLU A 13 24.02 -5.46 1.15
C GLU A 13 23.37 -6.83 1.35
N GLN A 14 22.08 -6.85 1.69
CA GLN A 14 21.32 -8.05 2.05
C GLN A 14 19.83 -7.81 1.78
N PRO A 15 19.02 -8.87 1.57
CA PRO A 15 17.59 -8.74 1.34
C PRO A 15 16.90 -7.95 2.45
N MET A 16 16.08 -6.98 2.06
CA MET A 16 15.29 -6.14 2.96
C MET A 16 13.83 -6.11 2.54
N PHE A 17 12.94 -5.90 3.50
CA PHE A 17 11.51 -5.66 3.27
C PHE A 17 11.08 -4.35 3.92
N VAL A 18 10.09 -3.67 3.35
CA VAL A 18 9.51 -2.44 3.91
C VAL A 18 8.63 -2.82 5.10
N SER A 19 8.99 -2.36 6.30
CA SER A 19 8.23 -2.62 7.54
C SER A 19 7.28 -1.48 7.90
N ARG A 20 7.55 -0.27 7.42
CA ARG A 20 6.66 0.89 7.55
C ARG A 20 6.81 1.78 6.33
N LEU A 21 5.69 2.25 5.79
CA LEU A 21 5.62 3.21 4.70
C LEU A 21 4.66 4.34 5.10
N THR A 22 5.17 5.56 5.18
CA THR A 22 4.35 6.76 5.29
C THR A 22 4.32 7.43 3.91
N ILE A 23 3.15 7.91 3.47
CA ILE A 23 2.99 8.60 2.20
C ILE A 23 2.30 9.94 2.44
N GLU A 24 2.93 11.03 2.03
CA GLU A 24 2.36 12.36 2.02
C GLU A 24 1.87 12.71 0.61
N LEU A 25 0.55 12.88 0.43
CA LEU A 25 -0.04 13.34 -0.83
C LEU A 25 -0.18 14.87 -0.77
N MET A 26 0.78 15.57 -1.37
CA MET A 26 0.84 17.03 -1.32
C MET A 26 -0.06 17.68 -2.37
N ARG A 27 -0.27 17.00 -3.51
CA ARG A 27 -1.01 17.50 -4.67
C ARG A 27 -1.74 16.35 -5.38
N PRO A 28 -2.75 16.64 -6.21
CA PRO A 28 -3.30 15.64 -7.12
C PRO A 28 -2.22 15.08 -8.06
N VAL A 29 -2.00 13.76 -8.03
CA VAL A 29 -0.95 13.08 -8.81
C VAL A 29 -1.29 12.99 -10.31
N GLY A 30 -2.58 13.01 -10.67
CA GLY A 30 -3.03 12.88 -12.06
C GLY A 30 -2.77 11.50 -12.69
N ARG A 31 -3.19 11.32 -13.95
CA ARG A 31 -2.91 10.13 -14.78
C ARG A 31 -2.01 10.53 -15.95
N ILE A 32 -0.81 10.97 -15.61
CA ILE A 32 0.21 11.49 -16.53
C ILE A 32 1.53 10.76 -16.27
N PRO A 33 2.53 10.86 -17.17
CA PRO A 33 3.87 10.40 -16.86
C PRO A 33 4.40 11.07 -15.58
N LEU A 34 5.04 10.29 -14.72
CA LEU A 34 5.58 10.74 -13.45
C LEU A 34 7.01 10.24 -13.32
N GLU A 35 7.87 11.06 -12.71
CA GLU A 35 9.21 10.66 -12.35
C GLU A 35 9.23 10.25 -10.87
N VAL A 36 9.94 9.17 -10.56
CA VAL A 36 10.19 8.73 -9.18
C VAL A 36 11.67 8.86 -8.90
N ARG A 37 12.01 9.53 -7.80
CA ARG A 37 13.39 9.66 -7.33
C ARG A 37 13.46 9.10 -5.92
N SER A 38 14.54 8.40 -5.59
CA SER A 38 14.75 7.89 -4.25
C SER A 38 16.13 8.24 -3.71
N ARG A 39 16.24 8.28 -2.39
CA ARG A 39 17.51 8.46 -1.69
C ARG A 39 17.54 7.67 -0.39
N LEU A 40 18.72 7.18 -0.05
CA LEU A 40 18.97 6.57 1.24
C LEU A 40 19.18 7.68 2.28
N VAL A 41 18.21 7.84 3.19
CA VAL A 41 18.26 8.86 4.25
C VAL A 41 19.15 8.39 5.40
N ARG A 42 19.04 7.11 5.76
CA ARG A 42 19.89 6.47 6.77
C ARG A 42 20.36 5.10 6.27
N PRO A 43 21.66 4.92 6.00
CA PRO A 43 22.21 3.61 5.68
C PRO A 43 22.21 2.71 6.92
N GLY A 44 22.40 1.42 6.68
CA GLY A 44 22.50 0.46 7.76
C GLY A 44 22.39 -0.96 7.25
N ARG A 45 23.08 -1.88 7.92
CA ARG A 45 23.01 -3.31 7.58
C ARG A 45 21.63 -3.83 7.97
N ARG A 46 21.18 -3.63 9.21
CA ARG A 46 19.94 -4.24 9.73
C ARG A 46 18.66 -3.48 9.39
N VAL A 47 18.74 -2.15 9.40
CA VAL A 47 17.60 -1.23 9.23
C VAL A 47 18.06 -0.06 8.39
N GLN A 48 17.23 0.37 7.45
CA GLN A 48 17.48 1.55 6.63
C GLN A 48 16.26 2.47 6.60
N LEU A 49 16.52 3.76 6.42
CA LEU A 49 15.48 4.76 6.16
C LEU A 49 15.67 5.25 4.73
N VAL A 50 14.63 5.08 3.90
CA VAL A 50 14.63 5.47 2.49
C VAL A 50 13.51 6.48 2.27
N GLU A 51 13.79 7.49 1.47
CA GLU A 51 12.78 8.43 0.99
C GLU A 51 12.62 8.26 -0.52
N ALA A 52 11.39 8.33 -1.01
CA ALA A 52 11.10 8.43 -2.43
C ALA A 52 10.11 9.56 -2.69
N SER A 53 10.32 10.30 -3.77
CA SER A 53 9.49 11.42 -4.19
C SER A 53 8.94 11.17 -5.58
N LEU A 54 7.68 11.55 -5.77
CA LEU A 54 6.96 11.48 -7.04
C LEU A 54 6.81 12.88 -7.61
N TRP A 55 7.23 13.06 -8.86
CA TRP A 55 7.32 14.35 -9.54
C TRP A 55 6.47 14.36 -10.81
N SER A 56 5.76 15.47 -11.02
CA SER A 56 5.07 15.82 -12.26
C SER A 56 5.78 17.03 -12.86
N GLY A 57 6.77 16.78 -13.73
CA GLY A 57 7.74 17.80 -14.11
C GLY A 57 8.48 18.32 -12.88
N GLU A 58 8.52 19.63 -12.69
CA GLU A 58 9.21 20.27 -11.54
C GLU A 58 8.40 20.26 -10.24
N LEU A 59 7.19 19.70 -10.24
CA LEU A 59 6.30 19.72 -9.08
C LEU A 59 6.33 18.38 -8.34
N GLU A 60 6.78 18.40 -7.09
CA GLU A 60 6.63 17.25 -6.21
C GLU A 60 5.16 17.10 -5.79
N VAL A 61 4.56 15.95 -6.12
CA VAL A 61 3.13 15.68 -5.90
C VAL A 61 2.89 14.73 -4.74
N ALA A 62 3.83 13.84 -4.45
CA ALA A 62 3.79 12.93 -3.31
C ALA A 62 5.19 12.57 -2.85
N ARG A 63 5.32 12.26 -1.56
CA ARG A 63 6.54 11.74 -0.96
C ARG A 63 6.22 10.51 -0.15
N ALA A 64 7.17 9.59 -0.04
CA ALA A 64 7.10 8.47 0.87
C ALA A 64 8.38 8.36 1.69
N THR A 65 8.22 8.10 2.98
CA THR A 65 9.31 7.69 3.87
C THR A 65 9.09 6.25 4.30
N ALA A 66 10.10 5.41 4.10
CA ALA A 66 10.04 4.00 4.44
C ALA A 66 11.13 3.58 5.41
N LEU A 67 10.72 2.83 6.43
CA LEU A 67 11.61 1.99 7.21
C LEU A 67 11.67 0.63 6.52
N ARG A 68 12.86 0.18 6.16
CA ARG A 68 13.08 -1.20 5.69
C ARG A 68 14.03 -1.95 6.60
N MET A 69 13.79 -3.24 6.74
CA MET A 69 14.49 -4.12 7.66
C MET A 69 15.02 -5.33 6.91
N ARG A 70 16.18 -5.86 7.31
CA ARG A 70 16.68 -7.13 6.78
C ARG A 70 15.65 -8.24 6.99
N THR A 71 15.45 -9.06 5.97
CA THR A 71 14.71 -10.32 6.09
C THR A 71 15.48 -11.35 6.93
N ALA A 72 14.81 -11.98 7.88
CA ALA A 72 15.37 -13.08 8.67
C ALA A 72 14.25 -14.05 9.04
N GLU A 73 14.58 -15.33 9.14
CA GLU A 73 13.69 -16.30 9.76
C GLU A 73 13.56 -15.99 11.25
N VAL A 74 12.32 -15.91 11.74
CA VAL A 74 12.00 -15.66 13.14
C VAL A 74 10.90 -16.62 13.57
N ALA A 75 11.03 -17.18 14.77
CA ALA A 75 9.95 -17.97 15.35
C ALA A 75 8.79 -17.02 15.69
N VAL A 76 7.65 -17.20 15.02
CA VAL A 76 6.41 -16.48 15.33
C VAL A 76 5.56 -17.40 16.21
N PRO A 77 5.13 -16.94 17.41
CA PRO A 77 4.22 -17.72 18.24
C PRO A 77 2.93 -18.07 17.48
N PRO A 78 2.32 -19.24 17.75
CA PRO A 78 1.03 -19.57 17.18
C PRO A 78 0.00 -18.48 17.54
N HIS A 79 -0.80 -18.11 16.56
CA HIS A 79 -1.87 -17.13 16.72
C HIS A 79 -3.21 -17.88 16.64
N ASP A 80 -3.80 -18.15 17.81
CA ASP A 80 -4.97 -19.03 17.92
C ASP A 80 -6.32 -18.31 17.78
N GLN A 81 -6.31 -16.99 17.54
CA GLN A 81 -7.57 -16.28 17.34
C GLN A 81 -8.10 -16.54 15.92
N PRO A 82 -9.36 -16.98 15.77
CA PRO A 82 -9.97 -17.10 14.46
C PRO A 82 -10.00 -15.73 13.79
N PRO A 83 -10.02 -15.68 12.44
CA PRO A 83 -10.26 -14.43 11.74
C PRO A 83 -11.52 -13.76 12.30
N PRO A 84 -11.51 -12.43 12.51
CA PRO A 84 -12.65 -11.74 13.11
C PRO A 84 -13.93 -11.81 12.26
N HIS A 85 -13.82 -12.27 11.02
CA HIS A 85 -14.88 -12.30 10.02
C HIS A 85 -14.91 -13.65 9.29
N GLY A 86 -16.09 -14.04 8.79
CA GLY A 86 -16.27 -15.23 7.97
C GLY A 86 -15.50 -15.15 6.64
N PRO A 87 -15.39 -16.27 5.90
CA PRO A 87 -14.63 -16.33 4.66
C PRO A 87 -15.22 -15.39 3.57
N PRO A 88 -14.47 -15.05 2.51
CA PRO A 88 -14.94 -14.16 1.44
C PRO A 88 -16.29 -14.55 0.83
N GLU A 89 -16.59 -15.83 0.75
CA GLU A 89 -17.83 -16.37 0.18
C GLU A 89 -19.05 -16.13 1.07
N SER A 90 -18.85 -15.75 2.34
CA SER A 90 -19.93 -15.43 3.29
C SER A 90 -20.56 -14.05 3.07
N VAL A 91 -19.98 -13.23 2.20
CA VAL A 91 -20.45 -11.87 1.89
C VAL A 91 -20.54 -11.65 0.39
N GLU A 92 -21.45 -10.76 -0.01
CA GLU A 92 -21.66 -10.41 -1.40
C GLU A 92 -20.51 -9.59 -1.96
N ALA A 93 -20.29 -9.74 -3.27
CA ALA A 93 -19.37 -8.89 -4.00
C ALA A 93 -19.88 -7.45 -4.03
N TRP A 94 -18.97 -6.52 -3.78
CA TRP A 94 -19.24 -5.11 -3.94
C TRP A 94 -19.28 -4.79 -5.44
N THR A 95 -20.44 -4.35 -5.95
CA THR A 95 -20.65 -4.12 -7.39
C THR A 95 -20.78 -2.64 -7.79
N GLU A 96 -21.00 -1.71 -6.84
CA GLU A 96 -21.23 -0.29 -7.14
C GLU A 96 -20.02 0.61 -6.85
N GLY A 97 -19.36 1.17 -7.87
CA GLY A 97 -18.27 2.11 -7.64
C GLY A 97 -18.72 3.39 -6.91
N TYR A 98 -18.03 3.79 -5.83
CA TYR A 98 -18.17 5.13 -5.22
C TYR A 98 -17.83 6.27 -6.20
N ARG A 99 -17.17 5.95 -7.31
CA ARG A 99 -16.79 6.89 -8.37
C ARG A 99 -17.04 6.26 -9.73
N SER A 100 -17.52 7.06 -10.68
CA SER A 100 -17.63 6.66 -12.08
C SER A 100 -16.27 6.65 -12.78
N GLY A 101 -16.12 5.74 -13.75
CA GLY A 101 -14.95 5.66 -14.63
C GLY A 101 -13.89 4.62 -14.23
N PRO A 102 -12.92 4.34 -15.13
CA PRO A 102 -11.97 3.26 -14.95
C PRO A 102 -10.93 3.61 -13.88
N ALA A 103 -10.83 2.84 -12.81
CA ALA A 103 -9.79 2.94 -11.81
C ALA A 103 -9.27 1.55 -11.42
N TYR A 104 -8.00 1.44 -11.03
CA TYR A 104 -7.40 0.16 -10.67
C TYR A 104 -8.18 -0.59 -9.59
N HIS A 105 -8.60 0.10 -8.53
CA HIS A 105 -9.40 -0.49 -7.44
C HIS A 105 -10.82 -0.89 -7.85
N VAL A 106 -11.28 -0.50 -9.04
CA VAL A 106 -12.59 -0.90 -9.60
C VAL A 106 -12.43 -2.07 -10.58
N LEU A 107 -11.35 -2.07 -11.37
CA LEU A 107 -11.18 -3.00 -12.49
C LEU A 107 -10.25 -4.18 -12.19
N GLY A 108 -9.32 -4.02 -11.26
CA GLY A 108 -8.28 -5.00 -10.95
C GLY A 108 -8.26 -5.41 -9.48
N VAL A 109 -9.37 -5.19 -8.76
CA VAL A 109 -9.55 -5.62 -7.38
C VAL A 109 -11.00 -6.08 -7.22
N GLU A 110 -11.22 -7.34 -6.88
CA GLU A 110 -12.49 -7.80 -6.33
C GLU A 110 -12.55 -7.38 -4.86
N ALA A 111 -13.62 -6.69 -4.48
CA ALA A 111 -13.93 -6.39 -3.09
C ALA A 111 -15.24 -7.08 -2.68
N ARG A 112 -15.27 -7.68 -1.49
CA ARG A 112 -16.49 -8.23 -0.88
C ARG A 112 -16.66 -7.67 0.52
N SER A 113 -17.85 -7.20 0.87
CA SER A 113 -18.05 -6.39 2.08
C SER A 113 -19.44 -6.56 2.65
N THR A 114 -19.58 -6.46 3.97
CA THR A 114 -20.88 -6.31 4.63
C THR A 114 -21.48 -4.92 4.48
N ILE A 115 -20.63 -3.93 4.17
CA ILE A 115 -21.08 -2.55 3.92
C ILE A 115 -21.53 -2.46 2.47
N GLN A 116 -22.82 -2.19 2.31
CA GLN A 116 -23.46 -1.97 1.01
C GLN A 116 -23.66 -0.48 0.73
N PRO A 117 -23.88 -0.09 -0.54
CA PRO A 117 -24.21 1.29 -0.91
C PRO A 117 -25.36 1.85 -0.06
N GLY A 118 -25.20 3.08 0.43
CA GLY A 118 -26.19 3.73 1.29
C GLY A 118 -26.13 3.35 2.78
N ALA A 119 -25.24 2.43 3.19
CA ALA A 119 -25.04 2.11 4.60
C ALA A 119 -24.55 3.33 5.41
N LYS A 120 -24.94 3.40 6.69
CA LYS A 120 -24.43 4.42 7.63
C LYS A 120 -22.92 4.23 7.82
N ARG A 121 -22.19 5.35 7.90
CA ARG A 121 -20.75 5.34 8.20
C ARG A 121 -20.51 4.66 9.55
N GLY A 122 -19.51 3.79 9.62
CA GLY A 122 -19.14 3.07 10.83
C GLY A 122 -17.98 2.11 10.57
N PRO A 123 -17.58 1.33 11.59
CA PRO A 123 -16.61 0.25 11.41
C PRO A 123 -17.06 -0.70 10.29
N GLY A 124 -16.12 -1.08 9.45
CA GLY A 124 -16.35 -1.90 8.28
C GLY A 124 -15.19 -2.83 8.01
N TRP A 125 -15.49 -3.95 7.38
CA TRP A 125 -14.50 -4.90 6.92
C TRP A 125 -14.84 -5.35 5.50
N ALA A 126 -13.81 -5.70 4.75
CA ALA A 126 -13.95 -6.20 3.39
C ALA A 126 -12.83 -7.19 3.10
N TRP A 127 -13.14 -8.17 2.27
CA TRP A 127 -12.16 -9.01 1.60
C TRP A 127 -11.73 -8.35 0.30
N PHE A 128 -10.42 -8.38 0.02
CA PHE A 128 -9.85 -7.88 -1.23
C PHE A 128 -9.07 -8.99 -1.91
N ARG A 129 -9.26 -9.11 -3.22
CA ARG A 129 -8.49 -10.00 -4.08
C ARG A 129 -8.07 -9.24 -5.33
N LEU A 130 -6.81 -9.39 -5.73
CA LEU A 130 -6.30 -8.84 -7.00
C LEU A 130 -6.80 -9.65 -8.21
#